data_AF-A0A351XES0-F1
#
_entry.id   AF-A0A351XES0-F1
#
_cell.length_a   1.000
_cell.length_b   1.000
_cell.length_c   1.000
_cell.angle_alpha   90.00
_cell.angle_beta   90.00
_cell.angle_gamma   90.00
#
_symmetry.space_group_name_H-M   'P 1'
#
loop_
_entity.id
_entity.type
_entity.pdbx_description
1 polymer ?
#
loop_
_entity_poly.entity_id
_entity_poly.type
_entity_poly.pdbx_seq_one_letter_code
_entity_poly.pdbx_strand_id
1 'polypeptide(L)' 'TVVLLPELSPSTLGQLVALYEHRTVVQAAVWGINPFDQWGVELGKELASRIAADPAGGAHDGSTLELLRRYRELRGT' A
#
# COMPACT_ATOMS: atom_id res chain seq x y z
N THR A 1 -10.87 6.41 -23.35
CA THR A 1 -9.74 6.97 -24.13
C THR A 1 -8.94 5.84 -24.74
N VAL A 2 -8.60 5.94 -26.02
CA VAL A 2 -7.69 5.01 -26.70
C VAL A 2 -6.41 5.76 -27.01
N VAL A 3 -5.26 5.19 -26.65
CA VAL A 3 -3.93 5.69 -27.03
C VAL A 3 -3.34 4.67 -27.99
N LEU A 4 -3.23 5.03 -29.27
CA LEU A 4 -2.67 4.17 -30.29
C LEU A 4 -1.17 4.43 -30.42
N LEU A 5 -0.38 3.37 -30.37
CA LEU A 5 1.07 3.39 -30.56
C LEU A 5 1.43 2.65 -31.86
N PRO A 6 2.47 3.09 -32.61
CA PRO A 6 2.92 2.37 -33.81
C PRO A 6 3.42 0.95 -33.50
N GLU A 7 4.16 0.80 -32.39
CA GLU A 7 4.65 -0.46 -31.84
C GLU A 7 4.93 -0.30 -30.34
N LEU A 8 5.07 -1.41 -29.62
CA LEU A 8 5.52 -1.41 -28.22
C LEU A 8 7.03 -1.67 -28.14
N SER A 9 7.82 -0.66 -28.50
CA SER A 9 9.27 -0.67 -28.33
C SER A 9 9.67 -0.17 -26.93
N PRO A 10 10.91 -0.40 -26.46
CA PRO A 10 11.37 0.16 -25.18
C PRO A 10 11.18 1.68 -25.07
N SER A 11 11.36 2.40 -26.19
CA SER A 11 11.16 3.85 -26.25
C SER A 11 9.68 4.23 -26.08
N THR A 12 8.77 3.61 -26.85
CA THR A 12 7.33 3.94 -26.76
C THR A 12 6.71 3.47 -25.45
N LEU A 13 7.21 2.38 -24.86
CA LEU A 13 6.84 1.96 -23.51
C LEU A 13 7.25 3.00 -22.47
N GLY A 14 8.49 3.50 -22.53
CA GLY A 14 8.96 4.55 -21.62
C GLY A 14 8.11 5.83 -21.72
N GLN A 15 7.77 6.24 -22.94
CA GLN A 15 6.85 7.37 -23.16
C GLN A 15 5.46 7.13 -22.57
N LEU A 16 4.92 5.91 -22.69
CA LEU A 16 3.63 5.55 -22.12
C LEU A 16 3.64 5.59 -20.59
N VAL A 17 4.71 5.09 -19.94
CA VAL A 17 4.86 5.17 -18.48
C VAL A 17 4.95 6.63 -18.05
N ALA A 18 5.84 7.42 -18.68
CA ALA A 18 6.02 8.83 -18.37
C ALA A 18 4.72 9.65 -18.53
N LEU A 19 3.91 9.33 -19.54
CA LEU A 19 2.59 9.93 -19.74
C LEU A 19 1.70 9.74 -18.50
N TYR A 20 1.65 8.54 -17.93
CA TYR A 20 0.83 8.26 -16.74
C TYR A 20 1.43 8.80 -15.44
N GLU A 21 2.76 8.84 -15.32
CA GLU A 21 3.43 9.51 -14.20
C GLU A 21 3.08 11.01 -14.18
N HIS A 22 3.21 11.69 -15.32
CA HIS A 22 2.86 13.10 -15.44
C HIS A 22 1.37 13.35 -15.24
N ARG A 23 0.49 12.46 -15.72
CA ARG A 23 -0.95 12.54 -15.43
C ARG A 23 -1.23 12.56 -13.93
N THR A 24 -0.61 11.65 -13.17
CA THR A 24 -0.77 11.58 -11.71
C THR A 24 -0.23 12.84 -11.03
N VAL A 25 0.95 13.33 -11.45
CA VAL A 25 1.54 14.57 -10.91
C VAL A 25 0.66 15.79 -11.18
N VAL A 26 0.11 15.93 -12.39
CA VAL A 26 -0.81 17.03 -12.74
C VAL A 26 -2.08 16.96 -11.91
N GLN A 27 -2.65 15.77 -11.71
CA GLN A 27 -3.83 15.59 -10.86
C GLN A 27 -3.55 16.02 -9.42
N ALA A 28 -2.41 15.64 -8.86
CA ALA A 28 -2.01 16.04 -7.52
C ALA A 28 -1.80 17.55 -7.40
N ALA A 29 -1.19 18.19 -8.40
CA ALA A 29 -1.05 19.65 -8.47
C ALA A 29 -2.42 20.36 -8.49
N VAL A 30 -3.39 19.83 -9.24
CA VAL A 30 -4.77 20.35 -9.26
C VAL A 30 -5.46 20.21 -7.89
N TRP A 31 -5.23 19.09 -7.20
CA TRP A 31 -5.81 18.83 -5.88
C TRP A 31 -5.04 19.46 -4.71
N GLY A 32 -3.87 20.06 -4.96
CA GLY A 32 -3.03 20.63 -3.90
C GLY A 32 -2.49 19.58 -2.92
N ILE A 33 -2.27 18.34 -3.38
CA ILE A 33 -1.71 17.25 -2.58
C ILE A 33 -0.30 16.87 -3.06
N ASN A 34 0.47 16.22 -2.20
CA ASN A 34 1.79 15.72 -2.56
C ASN A 34 1.68 14.33 -3.24
N PRO A 35 2.08 14.16 -4.51
CA PRO A 35 2.07 12.86 -5.17
C PRO A 35 3.28 11.97 -4.83
N PHE A 36 4.24 12.50 -4.06
CA PHE A 36 5.53 11.85 -3.80
C PHE A 36 5.70 11.36 -2.36
N ASP A 37 4.66 11.44 -1.52
CA ASP A 37 4.68 10.87 -0.16
C ASP A 37 3.69 9.70 0.00
N GLN A 38 3.83 8.99 1.13
CA GLN A 38 3.04 7.80 1.43
C GLN A 38 2.83 7.59 2.94
N TRP A 39 2.49 8.63 3.69
CA TRP A 39 2.32 8.54 5.16
C TRP A 39 1.32 7.48 5.62
N GLY A 40 0.32 7.15 4.78
CA GLY A 40 -0.72 6.17 5.08
C GLY A 40 -0.21 4.74 5.35
N VAL A 41 1.06 4.43 5.04
CA VAL A 41 1.62 3.09 5.28
C VAL A 41 2.15 2.90 6.71
N GLU A 42 2.41 3.99 7.44
CA GLU A 42 3.20 3.92 8.68
C GLU A 42 2.44 3.25 9.82
N LEU A 43 1.17 3.59 10.02
CA LEU A 43 0.36 2.96 11.08
C LEU A 43 0.27 1.43 10.89
N GLY A 44 0.11 0.96 9.66
CA GLY A 44 0.07 -0.48 9.36
C GLY A 44 1.38 -1.18 9.72
N LYS A 45 2.53 -0.56 9.39
CA LYS A 45 3.86 -1.07 9.77
C LYS A 45 4.01 -1.14 11.28
N GLU A 46 3.64 -0.08 12.00
CA GLU A 46 3.71 -0.04 13.46
C GLU A 46 2.83 -1.10 14.11
N LEU A 47 1.57 -1.23 13.67
CA LEU A 47 0.63 -2.22 14.20
C LEU A 47 1.14 -3.65 13.96
N ALA A 48 1.66 -3.94 12.76
CA ALA A 48 2.25 -5.24 12.45
C ALA A 48 3.44 -5.56 13.37
N SER A 49 4.34 -4.59 13.61
CA SER A 49 5.45 -4.76 14.55
C SER A 49 4.98 -4.99 15.99
N ARG A 50 3.95 -4.28 16.46
CA ARG A 50 3.39 -4.46 17.80
C ARG A 50 2.76 -5.84 17.98
N ILE A 51 1.95 -6.28 17.01
CA ILE A 51 1.33 -7.62 17.02
C ILE A 51 2.39 -8.72 17.02
N ALA A 52 3.46 -8.57 16.24
CA ALA A 52 4.56 -9.53 16.20
C ALA A 52 5.33 -9.59 17.54
N ALA A 53 5.47 -8.46 18.23
CA ALA A 53 6.18 -8.34 19.51
C ALA A 53 5.34 -8.78 20.72
N ASP A 54 4.01 -8.77 20.62
CA ASP A 54 3.09 -9.20 21.69
C ASP A 54 2.26 -10.43 21.28
N PRO A 55 2.89 -11.61 21.19
CA PRO A 55 2.21 -12.87 20.91
C PRO A 55 1.48 -13.42 22.13
N ALA A 56 1.38 -12.70 23.25
CA ALA A 56 0.53 -13.10 24.39
C ALA A 56 -0.86 -12.45 24.27
N GLY A 57 -0.96 -11.30 23.59
CA GLY A 57 -2.23 -10.59 23.35
C GLY A 57 -2.54 -9.61 24.46
N GLY A 58 -1.65 -8.64 24.70
CA GLY A 58 -1.88 -7.46 25.51
C GLY A 58 -2.83 -6.45 24.85
N ALA A 59 -2.55 -5.14 24.97
CA ALA A 59 -3.48 -4.03 24.70
C ALA A 59 -3.88 -3.83 23.21
N HIS A 60 -4.62 -4.80 22.66
CA HIS A 60 -5.32 -4.72 21.37
C HIS A 60 -6.84 -4.73 21.60
N ASP A 61 -7.61 -4.30 20.60
CA ASP A 61 -9.06 -4.41 20.67
C ASP A 61 -9.54 -5.87 20.61
N GLY A 62 -10.79 -6.11 21.00
CA GLY A 62 -11.35 -7.46 21.10
C GLY A 62 -11.37 -8.23 19.77
N SER A 63 -11.48 -7.54 18.62
CA SER A 63 -11.45 -8.19 17.31
C SER A 63 -10.05 -8.72 17.00
N THR A 64 -9.02 -7.90 17.20
CA THR A 64 -7.62 -8.33 17.00
C THR A 64 -7.23 -9.45 17.96
N LEU A 65 -7.67 -9.40 19.22
CA LEU A 65 -7.40 -10.45 20.21
C LEU A 65 -8.03 -11.80 19.83
N GLU A 66 -9.29 -11.80 19.38
CA GLU A 66 -9.97 -13.03 18.95
C GLU A 66 -9.31 -13.65 17.71
N LEU A 67 -8.86 -12.83 16.76
CA LEU A 67 -8.12 -13.31 15.59
C LEU A 67 -6.75 -13.91 15.98
N LEU A 68 -6.04 -13.31 16.92
CA LEU A 68 -4.77 -13.84 17.43
C LEU A 68 -4.97 -15.18 18.16
N ARG A 69 -6.02 -15.30 18.97
CA ARG A 69 -6.39 -16.55 19.63
C ARG A 69 -6.65 -17.67 18.61
N ARG A 70 -7.48 -17.40 17.59
CA ARG A 70 -7.77 -18.38 16.53
C ARG A 70 -6.52 -18.79 15.75
N TYR A 71 -5.66 -17.82 15.42
CA TYR A 71 -4.41 -18.09 14.71
C TYR A 71 -3.50 -19.05 15.49
N ARG A 72 -3.38 -18.85 16.81
CA ARG A 72 -2.62 -19.71 17.73
C ARG A 72 -3.14 -21.15 17.77
N GLU A 73 -4.45 -21.30 17.95
CA GLU A 73 -5.12 -22.62 17.93
C GLU A 73 -4.86 -23.39 16.64
N LEU A 74 -4.92 -22.71 15.49
CA LEU A 74 -4.65 -23.31 14.18
C LEU A 74 -3.16 -23.63 13.97
N ARG A 75 -2.25 -22.85 14.56
CA ARG A 75 -0.80 -23.06 14.45
C ARG A 75 -0.29 -24.17 15.37
N GLY A 76 -1.07 -24.58 16.37
CA GLY A 76 -0.67 -25.59 17.35
C GLY A 76 0.27 -25.03 18.43
N THR A 77 0.22 -23.72 18.69
CA THR A 77 0.99 -23.02 19.75
C THR A 77 0.07 -22.20 20.62
#